data_AF-A0A2P4SYZ3-F1
#
_entry.id   AF-A0A2P4SYZ3-F1
#
_cell.length_a   1.000
_cell.length_b   1.000
_cell.length_c   1.000
_cell.angle_alpha   90.00
_cell.angle_beta   90.00
_cell.angle_gamma   90.00
#
_symmetry.space_group_name_H-M   'P 1'
#
loop_
_entity.id
_entity.type
_entity.pdbx_description
1 polymer ?
#
loop_
_entity_poly.entity_id
_entity_poly.type
_entity_poly.pdbx_seq_one_letter_code
_entity_poly.pdbx_strand_id
1 'polypeptide(L)'
;VALIFPGPDSVSVKDIAFHLQKYSRKGVCDTDDDCSKEPFLKKARVEPTEEKDLNERISSNVNEGIELKKIIFIDSTWNQTNKIITDERLQGLLQIELKTRKTCFWRHQKGKPDTYLSTIEAIYYFFVDYHQEILKENYKGQYDNLLFFFSFMYTLIKNAKCGTGKE
;
A
#
# COMPACT_ATOMS: atom_id res chain seq x y z
N VAL A 1 7.44 4.59 -6.55
CA VAL A 1 6.11 3.99 -6.75
C VAL A 1 6.21 2.54 -6.34
N ALA A 2 5.23 1.99 -5.62
CA ALA A 2 5.23 0.58 -5.24
C ALA A 2 3.90 -0.08 -5.63
N LEU A 3 3.92 -1.40 -5.73
CA LEU A 3 2.81 -2.26 -6.12
C LEU A 3 2.50 -3.21 -4.96
N ILE A 4 1.22 -3.29 -4.57
CA ILE A 4 0.76 -4.29 -3.61
C ILE A 4 0.44 -5.57 -4.38
N PHE A 5 1.39 -6.52 -4.33
CA PHE A 5 1.25 -7.79 -5.02
C PHE A 5 2.27 -8.80 -4.47
N PRO A 6 1.89 -10.06 -4.24
CA PRO A 6 2.82 -11.11 -3.81
C PRO A 6 3.80 -11.47 -4.94
N GLY A 7 5.07 -11.67 -4.60
CA GLY A 7 6.09 -12.04 -5.57
C GLY A 7 7.37 -12.55 -4.92
N PRO A 8 8.28 -13.17 -5.71
CA PRO A 8 9.50 -13.79 -5.17
C PRO A 8 10.42 -12.77 -4.47
N ASP A 9 10.50 -11.55 -5.00
CA ASP A 9 11.32 -10.45 -4.46
C ASP A 9 10.49 -9.43 -3.67
N SER A 10 9.28 -9.81 -3.25
CA SER A 10 8.39 -8.91 -2.51
C SER A 10 8.86 -8.67 -1.08
N VAL A 11 8.65 -7.45 -0.60
CA VAL A 11 9.08 -7.00 0.72
C VAL A 11 7.89 -6.79 1.65
N SER A 12 8.14 -6.77 2.96
CA SER A 12 7.10 -6.41 3.93
C SER A 12 6.95 -4.89 4.03
N VAL A 13 5.82 -4.42 4.60
CA VAL A 13 5.59 -2.99 4.82
C VAL A 13 6.69 -2.36 5.71
N LYS A 14 7.21 -3.12 6.68
CA LYS A 14 8.30 -2.69 7.57
C LYS A 14 9.59 -2.37 6.81
N ASP A 15 9.81 -3.07 5.70
CA ASP A 15 11.06 -3.02 4.95
C ASP A 15 11.07 -1.92 3.87
N ILE A 16 9.94 -1.22 3.68
CA ILE A 16 9.79 -0.15 2.69
C ILE A 16 10.86 0.94 2.92
N ALA A 17 11.07 1.36 4.17
CA ALA A 17 12.02 2.42 4.51
C ALA A 17 13.46 2.06 4.11
N PHE A 18 13.88 0.80 4.33
CA PHE A 18 15.22 0.33 3.96
C PHE A 18 15.41 0.29 2.45
N HIS A 19 14.37 -0.13 1.71
CA HIS A 19 14.43 -0.15 0.24
C HIS A 19 14.51 1.26 -0.35
N LEU A 20 13.72 2.21 0.16
CA LEU A 20 13.75 3.59 -0.33
C LEU A 20 15.12 4.26 -0.10
N GLN A 21 15.78 3.98 1.03
CA GLN A 21 17.14 4.48 1.28
C GLN A 21 18.20 3.90 0.34
N LYS A 22 18.06 2.64 -0.08
CA LYS A 22 18.99 1.97 -1.00
C LYS A 22 18.97 2.61 -2.39
N TYR A 23 17.80 3.04 -2.86
CA TYR A 23 17.67 3.74 -4.14
C TYR A 23 18.24 5.15 -4.10
N SER A 24 18.07 5.89 -3.00
CA SER A 24 18.66 7.23 -2.84
C SER A 24 20.19 7.22 -2.83
N ARG A 25 20.82 6.13 -2.34
CA ARG A 25 22.29 6.00 -2.31
C ARG A 25 22.90 5.55 -3.64
N LYS A 26 22.16 4.83 -4.48
CA LYS A 26 22.64 4.36 -5.78
C LYS A 26 22.79 5.49 -6.82
N GLY A 27 22.33 6.71 -6.52
CA GLY A 27 22.50 7.90 -7.37
C GLY A 27 23.81 8.68 -7.14
N VAL A 28 24.73 8.23 -6.27
CA VAL A 28 25.95 8.99 -5.90
C VAL A 28 27.27 8.32 -6.34
N CYS A 29 27.23 7.18 -7.04
CA CYS A 29 28.42 6.64 -7.72
C CYS A 29 28.04 6.01 -9.06
N ASP A 30 28.29 6.72 -10.16
CA ASP A 30 29.21 6.30 -11.22
C ASP A 30 29.07 7.22 -12.44
N THR A 31 30.21 7.80 -12.81
CA THR A 31 30.71 8.30 -14.11
C THR A 31 29.74 8.61 -15.26
N ASP A 32 29.98 9.81 -15.82
CA ASP A 32 29.65 10.29 -17.17
C ASP A 32 29.47 9.17 -18.22
N ASP A 33 28.23 8.94 -18.70
CA ASP A 33 27.94 8.76 -20.14
C ASP A 33 26.42 8.69 -20.45
N ASP A 34 26.10 9.27 -21.61
CA ASP A 34 24.98 9.03 -22.53
C ASP A 34 23.48 9.19 -22.14
N CYS A 35 22.94 10.32 -22.61
CA CYS A 35 21.63 10.59 -23.21
C CYS A 35 20.42 9.66 -22.93
N SER A 36 19.45 10.16 -22.16
CA SER A 36 18.01 9.94 -22.43
C SER A 36 17.14 10.98 -21.70
N LYS A 37 16.28 11.65 -22.48
CA LYS A 37 15.46 12.80 -22.06
C LYS A 37 14.31 12.38 -21.14
N GLU A 38 14.24 12.91 -19.93
CA GLU A 38 13.03 12.89 -19.11
C GLU A 38 12.03 13.99 -19.58
N PRO A 39 10.71 13.73 -19.57
CA PRO A 39 9.72 14.72 -19.99
C PRO A 39 9.50 15.75 -18.88
N PHE A 40 9.88 17.01 -19.15
CA PHE A 40 9.54 18.16 -18.32
C PHE A 40 8.02 18.40 -18.32
N LEU A 41 7.42 18.53 -17.14
CA LEU A 41 6.09 19.11 -16.98
C LEU A 41 6.13 20.34 -16.06
N LYS A 42 5.47 21.37 -16.56
CA LYS A 42 5.54 22.79 -16.20
C LYS A 42 5.16 23.08 -14.74
N LYS A 43 5.95 23.92 -14.07
CA LYS A 43 5.62 24.53 -12.78
C LYS A 43 4.44 25.49 -12.93
N ALA A 44 3.46 25.38 -12.05
CA ALA A 44 2.51 26.46 -11.74
C ALA A 44 2.89 27.12 -10.41
N ARG A 45 2.58 28.42 -10.35
CA ARG A 45 3.11 29.48 -9.47
C ARG A 45 2.59 29.39 -8.03
N VAL A 46 3.47 29.62 -7.05
CA VAL A 46 3.20 29.72 -5.60
C VAL A 46 2.92 31.18 -5.22
N GLU A 47 2.09 31.42 -4.20
CA GLU A 47 2.31 32.52 -3.24
C GLU A 47 1.99 32.08 -1.78
N PRO A 48 2.61 32.73 -0.75
CA PRO A 48 2.88 32.14 0.57
C PRO A 48 2.20 32.85 1.75
N THR A 49 2.05 32.20 2.91
CA THR A 49 2.01 32.92 4.22
C THR A 49 2.38 32.00 5.42
N GLU A 50 3.57 32.26 5.99
CA GLU A 50 4.01 32.40 7.41
C GLU A 50 3.17 31.78 8.57
N GLU A 51 3.66 31.37 9.74
CA GLU A 51 4.95 31.00 10.39
C GLU A 51 4.58 30.55 11.84
N LYS A 52 5.42 29.71 12.48
CA LYS A 52 5.52 29.28 13.91
C LYS A 52 5.32 27.75 14.06
N ASP A 53 6.24 26.94 14.62
CA ASP A 53 7.03 27.15 15.83
C ASP A 53 8.33 26.30 15.84
N LEU A 54 9.35 26.79 16.56
CA LEU A 54 10.78 26.47 16.40
C LEU A 54 11.30 25.14 16.98
N ASN A 55 10.44 24.18 17.32
CA ASN A 55 10.85 22.89 17.91
C ASN A 55 10.78 21.67 16.96
N GLU A 56 10.41 21.87 15.70
CA GLU A 56 10.27 20.82 14.67
C GLU A 56 11.54 20.55 13.83
N ARG A 57 12.59 21.35 13.98
CA ARG A 57 13.69 21.45 13.01
C ARG A 57 14.71 20.30 13.02
N ILE A 58 14.60 19.32 13.92
CA ILE A 58 15.50 18.15 13.95
C ILE A 58 14.86 16.90 13.31
N SER A 59 13.53 16.81 13.20
CA SER A 59 12.86 15.69 12.51
C SER A 59 12.58 15.94 11.01
N SER A 60 12.58 17.18 10.56
CA SER A 60 12.14 17.52 9.20
C SER A 60 13.18 17.25 8.09
N ASN A 61 14.48 17.15 8.40
CA ASN A 61 15.52 17.08 7.37
C ASN A 61 15.95 15.65 6.96
N VAL A 62 15.43 14.60 7.61
CA VAL A 62 15.76 13.19 7.26
C VAL A 62 14.63 12.53 6.44
N ASN A 63 13.42 13.11 6.43
CA ASN A 63 12.23 12.41 5.94
C ASN A 63 11.82 12.66 4.49
N GLU A 64 12.29 13.72 3.82
CA GLU A 64 11.86 14.02 2.44
C GLU A 64 12.27 12.93 1.41
N GLY A 65 13.23 12.06 1.77
CA GLY A 65 13.71 10.98 0.91
C GLY A 65 13.10 9.59 1.18
N ILE A 66 12.29 9.41 2.24
CA ILE A 66 11.84 8.08 2.71
C ILE A 66 10.33 7.87 2.52
N GLU A 67 9.58 8.89 2.08
CA GLU A 67 8.14 8.79 1.97
C GLU A 67 7.68 8.09 0.67
N LEU A 68 6.81 7.10 0.81
CA LEU A 68 6.22 6.40 -0.32
C LEU A 68 5.19 7.29 -1.03
N LYS A 69 5.58 7.90 -2.15
CA LYS A 69 4.73 8.85 -2.88
C LYS A 69 3.50 8.26 -3.56
N LYS A 70 3.59 7.00 -4.03
CA LYS A 70 2.53 6.34 -4.80
C LYS A 70 2.53 4.85 -4.55
N ILE A 71 1.33 4.31 -4.33
CA ILE A 71 1.04 2.90 -4.19
C ILE A 71 0.01 2.48 -5.24
N ILE A 72 0.18 1.29 -5.81
CA ILE A 72 -0.70 0.74 -6.83
C ILE A 72 -1.38 -0.50 -6.25
N PHE A 73 -2.71 -0.53 -6.38
CA PHE A 73 -3.55 -1.68 -6.10
C PHE A 73 -4.21 -2.11 -7.41
N ILE A 74 -4.31 -3.42 -7.65
CA ILE A 74 -4.93 -3.96 -8.87
C ILE A 74 -6.20 -4.69 -8.47
N ASP A 75 -7.34 -4.16 -8.89
CA ASP A 75 -8.60 -4.85 -8.71
C ASP A 75 -8.71 -6.01 -9.71
N SER A 76 -8.81 -7.22 -9.18
CA SER A 76 -8.80 -8.43 -10.00
C SER A 76 -9.37 -9.64 -9.27
N THR A 77 -9.68 -10.68 -10.04
CA THR A 77 -10.03 -12.00 -9.51
C THR A 77 -8.80 -12.91 -9.44
N TRP A 78 -8.82 -13.90 -8.53
CA TRP A 78 -7.69 -14.84 -8.35
C TRP A 78 -7.23 -15.58 -9.61
N ASN A 79 -8.15 -15.78 -10.57
CA ASN A 79 -7.81 -16.46 -11.82
C ASN A 79 -6.98 -15.57 -12.77
N GLN A 80 -6.97 -14.25 -12.56
CA GLN A 80 -6.24 -13.28 -13.36
C GLN A 80 -4.83 -12.99 -12.80
N THR A 81 -4.56 -13.35 -11.54
CA THR A 81 -3.34 -13.02 -10.80
C THR A 81 -2.05 -13.41 -11.54
N ASN A 82 -2.01 -14.60 -12.15
CA ASN A 82 -0.83 -15.06 -12.91
C ASN A 82 -0.57 -14.19 -14.16
N LYS A 83 -1.61 -13.73 -14.85
CA LYS A 83 -1.44 -12.86 -16.02
C LYS A 83 -0.97 -11.46 -15.61
N ILE A 84 -1.44 -11.00 -14.46
CA ILE A 84 -1.08 -9.70 -13.90
C ILE A 84 0.40 -9.70 -13.52
N ILE A 85 0.87 -10.69 -12.75
CA ILE A 85 2.27 -10.70 -12.28
C ILE A 85 3.29 -10.83 -13.40
N THR A 86 2.92 -11.45 -14.52
CA THR A 86 3.80 -11.61 -15.69
C THR A 86 3.78 -10.39 -16.61
N ASP A 87 2.92 -9.39 -16.37
CA ASP A 87 2.84 -8.20 -17.21
C ASP A 87 4.13 -7.38 -17.11
N GLU A 88 4.75 -7.09 -18.24
CA GLU A 88 6.03 -6.36 -18.35
C GLU A 88 5.96 -4.97 -17.71
N ARG A 89 4.79 -4.33 -17.73
CA ARG A 89 4.59 -2.97 -17.17
C ARG A 89 4.69 -2.95 -15.64
N LEU A 90 4.52 -4.11 -15.01
CA LEU A 90 4.65 -4.25 -13.55
C LEU A 90 6.06 -4.72 -13.16
N GLN A 91 6.86 -5.19 -14.13
CA GLN A 91 8.25 -5.58 -13.89
C GLN A 91 9.06 -4.32 -13.54
N GLY A 92 9.81 -4.39 -12.44
CA GLY A 92 10.63 -3.27 -11.94
C GLY A 92 9.94 -2.37 -10.91
N LEU A 93 8.64 -2.56 -10.64
CA LEU A 93 8.00 -1.92 -9.48
C LEU A 93 8.40 -2.64 -8.18
N LEU A 94 8.61 -1.88 -7.11
CA LEU A 94 8.78 -2.45 -5.78
C LEU A 94 7.49 -3.19 -5.40
N GLN A 95 7.57 -4.50 -5.21
CA GLN A 95 6.46 -5.34 -4.78
C GLN A 95 6.41 -5.41 -3.25
N ILE A 96 5.23 -5.16 -2.69
CA ILE A 96 4.96 -5.23 -1.25
C ILE A 96 3.91 -6.32 -1.01
N GLU A 97 4.21 -7.23 -0.09
CA GLU A 97 3.33 -8.35 0.29
C GLU A 97 2.86 -8.25 1.74
N LEU A 98 1.56 -8.42 1.96
CA LEU A 98 0.89 -8.38 3.27
C LEU A 98 0.81 -9.79 3.89
N LYS A 99 1.96 -10.35 4.27
CA LYS A 99 2.10 -11.79 4.64
C LYS A 99 1.30 -12.25 5.87
N THR A 100 0.98 -11.35 6.80
CA THR A 100 0.42 -11.70 8.13
C THR A 100 -1.09 -11.52 8.22
N ARG A 101 -1.73 -11.04 7.17
CA ARG A 101 -3.14 -10.64 7.18
C ARG A 101 -4.02 -11.77 6.62
N LYS A 102 -5.17 -11.96 7.24
CA LYS A 102 -6.16 -12.98 6.86
C LYS A 102 -7.43 -12.31 6.38
N THR A 103 -8.05 -12.88 5.34
CA THR A 103 -9.35 -12.44 4.83
C THR A 103 -10.44 -12.77 5.85
N CYS A 104 -11.30 -11.79 6.13
CA CYS A 104 -12.46 -11.95 7.00
C CYS A 104 -13.78 -11.79 6.22
N PHE A 105 -13.76 -11.09 5.09
CA PHE A 105 -14.99 -10.73 4.37
C PHE A 105 -15.31 -11.67 3.21
N TRP A 106 -14.29 -12.21 2.55
CA TRP A 106 -14.53 -13.10 1.43
C TRP A 106 -14.82 -14.53 1.87
N ARG A 107 -15.73 -15.17 1.12
CA ARG A 107 -16.01 -16.59 1.28
C ARG A 107 -14.70 -17.35 1.07
N HIS A 108 -14.30 -18.13 2.07
CA HIS A 108 -13.20 -19.07 1.96
C HIS A 108 -13.36 -19.86 0.66
N GLN A 109 -12.37 -19.73 -0.23
CA GLN A 109 -12.33 -20.52 -1.46
C GLN A 109 -11.67 -21.85 -1.14
N LYS A 110 -12.34 -22.96 -1.47
CA LYS A 110 -11.81 -24.30 -1.17
C LYS A 110 -10.43 -24.47 -1.84
N GLY A 111 -9.43 -24.86 -1.04
CA GLY A 111 -8.06 -25.05 -1.53
C GLY A 111 -7.28 -23.76 -1.79
N LYS A 112 -7.78 -22.60 -1.34
CA LYS A 112 -7.01 -21.35 -1.32
C LYS A 112 -6.68 -20.94 0.12
N PRO A 113 -5.49 -20.35 0.35
CA PRO A 113 -5.13 -19.82 1.66
C PRO A 113 -6.09 -18.73 2.13
N ASP A 114 -6.26 -18.61 3.44
CA ASP A 114 -6.98 -17.50 4.08
C ASP A 114 -6.17 -16.19 4.09
N THR A 115 -4.92 -16.21 3.63
CA THR A 115 -4.08 -15.01 3.45
C THR A 115 -4.38 -14.25 2.15
N TYR A 116 -5.28 -14.76 1.33
CA TYR A 116 -5.66 -14.17 0.05
C TYR A 116 -6.71 -13.08 0.27
N LEU A 117 -6.22 -11.85 0.44
CA LEU A 117 -7.03 -10.67 0.70
C LEU A 117 -7.77 -10.19 -0.54
N SER A 118 -8.98 -9.68 -0.36
CA SER A 118 -9.63 -8.87 -1.40
C SER A 118 -8.97 -7.52 -1.59
N THR A 119 -9.27 -6.85 -2.71
CA THR A 119 -8.74 -5.51 -3.02
C THR A 119 -8.97 -4.53 -1.88
N ILE A 120 -10.16 -4.50 -1.27
CA ILE A 120 -10.46 -3.59 -0.16
C ILE A 120 -9.70 -3.96 1.12
N GLU A 121 -9.54 -5.25 1.42
CA GLU A 121 -8.78 -5.70 2.58
C GLU A 121 -7.29 -5.38 2.41
N ALA A 122 -6.76 -5.54 1.19
CA ALA A 122 -5.39 -5.15 0.86
C ALA A 122 -5.18 -3.64 1.04
N ILE A 123 -6.12 -2.81 0.57
CA ILE A 123 -6.08 -1.34 0.79
C ILE A 123 -6.10 -1.04 2.29
N TYR A 124 -7.09 -1.56 3.02
CA TYR A 124 -7.26 -1.33 4.44
C TYR A 124 -6.02 -1.74 5.24
N TYR A 125 -5.58 -2.99 5.10
CA TYR A 125 -4.44 -3.50 5.86
C TYR A 125 -3.13 -2.83 5.49
N PHE A 126 -2.93 -2.45 4.22
CA PHE A 126 -1.76 -1.67 3.84
C PHE A 126 -1.70 -0.35 4.62
N PHE A 127 -2.79 0.40 4.70
CA PHE A 127 -2.80 1.67 5.43
C PHE A 127 -2.64 1.48 6.94
N VAL A 128 -3.25 0.45 7.52
CA VAL A 128 -3.03 0.09 8.93
C VAL A 128 -1.56 -0.22 9.19
N ASP A 129 -0.96 -1.09 8.38
CA ASP A 129 0.44 -1.49 8.51
C ASP A 129 1.37 -0.29 8.29
N TYR A 130 1.10 0.56 7.29
CA TYR A 130 1.89 1.74 7.01
C TYR A 130 1.84 2.75 8.16
N HIS A 131 0.65 2.98 8.73
CA HIS A 131 0.47 3.88 9.86
C HIS A 131 1.24 3.41 11.10
N GLN A 132 1.18 2.11 11.40
CA GLN A 132 1.87 1.56 12.56
C GLN A 132 3.39 1.43 12.34
N GLU A 133 3.81 1.00 11.15
CA GLU A 133 5.20 0.61 10.89
C GLU A 133 6.05 1.73 10.31
N ILE A 134 5.47 2.64 9.54
CA ILE A 134 6.19 3.75 8.90
C ILE A 134 5.95 5.06 9.66
N LEU A 135 4.69 5.42 9.93
CA LEU A 135 4.39 6.64 10.68
C LEU A 135 4.70 6.50 12.18
N LYS A 136 4.83 5.25 12.67
CA LYS A 136 5.06 4.93 14.09
C LYS A 136 3.98 5.51 15.01
N GLU A 137 2.75 5.59 14.50
CA GLU A 137 1.60 6.09 15.23
C GLU A 137 0.71 4.94 15.73
N ASN A 138 -0.03 5.21 16.80
CA ASN A 138 -1.00 4.24 17.32
C ASN A 138 -2.26 4.23 16.46
N TYR A 139 -2.58 3.06 15.90
CA TYR A 139 -3.83 2.86 15.17
C TYR A 139 -5.04 2.96 16.10
N LYS A 140 -5.99 3.83 15.75
CA LYS A 140 -7.23 4.14 16.48
C LYS A 140 -8.49 4.01 15.61
N GLY A 141 -8.39 3.31 14.49
CA GLY A 141 -9.51 3.14 13.56
C GLY A 141 -9.58 4.18 12.45
N GLN A 142 -8.46 4.86 12.13
CA GLN A 142 -8.39 5.92 11.11
C GLN A 142 -8.91 5.47 9.74
N TYR A 143 -8.89 4.17 9.46
CA TYR A 143 -9.28 3.59 8.17
C TYR A 143 -10.48 2.64 8.28
N ASP A 144 -11.08 2.48 9.48
CA ASP A 144 -12.16 1.51 9.71
C ASP A 144 -13.40 1.80 8.86
N ASN A 145 -13.63 3.08 8.55
CA ASN A 145 -14.74 3.52 7.68
C ASN A 145 -14.65 2.96 6.26
N LEU A 146 -13.45 2.59 5.76
CA LEU A 146 -13.30 1.91 4.46
C LEU A 146 -14.08 0.59 4.40
N LEU A 147 -14.24 -0.07 5.55
CA LEU A 147 -14.92 -1.36 5.67
C LEU A 147 -16.40 -1.23 6.03
N PHE A 148 -16.95 -0.01 6.11
CA PHE A 148 -18.32 0.24 6.55
C PHE A 148 -19.34 -0.58 5.75
N PHE A 149 -19.33 -0.48 4.42
CA PHE A 149 -20.29 -1.21 3.58
C PHE A 149 -20.14 -2.72 3.68
N PHE A 150 -18.92 -3.23 3.88
CA PHE A 150 -18.68 -4.66 4.05
C PHE A 150 -19.25 -5.16 5.38
N SER A 151 -19.00 -4.44 6.48
CA SER A 151 -19.57 -4.73 7.79
C SER A 151 -21.09 -4.63 7.80
N PHE A 152 -21.63 -3.59 7.16
CA PHE A 152 -23.06 -3.37 7.03
C PHE A 152 -23.74 -4.50 6.26
N MET A 153 -23.23 -4.84 5.06
CA MET A 153 -23.81 -5.90 4.22
C MET A 153 -23.67 -7.27 4.87
N TYR A 154 -22.54 -7.55 5.53
CA TYR A 154 -22.36 -8.76 6.32
C TYR A 154 -23.42 -8.89 7.42
N THR A 155 -23.67 -7.80 8.15
CA THR A 155 -24.67 -7.74 9.22
C THR A 155 -26.08 -7.98 8.67
N LEU A 156 -26.45 -7.32 7.56
CA LEU A 156 -27.73 -7.54 6.90
C LEU A 156 -27.95 -9.00 6.51
N ILE A 157 -26.95 -9.63 5.85
CA ILE A 157 -27.04 -11.02 5.40
C ILE A 157 -27.12 -11.98 6.59
N LYS A 158 -26.32 -11.74 7.64
CA LYS A 158 -26.33 -12.56 8.85
C LYS A 158 -27.68 -12.50 9.54
N ASN A 159 -28.25 -11.31 9.70
CA ASN A 159 -29.56 -11.12 10.33
C ASN A 159 -30.67 -11.79 9.51
N ALA A 160 -30.62 -11.70 8.18
CA ALA A 160 -31.56 -12.39 7.30
C ALA A 160 -31.52 -13.91 7.48
N LYS A 161 -30.31 -14.51 7.54
CA LYS A 161 -30.15 -15.97 7.74
C LYS A 161 -30.65 -16.45 9.10
N CYS A 162 -30.42 -15.67 10.16
CA CYS A 162 -30.92 -16.01 11.49
C CYS A 162 -32.45 -15.84 11.60
N GLY A 163 -33.05 -14.93 10.83
CA GLY A 163 -34.50 -14.73 10.80
C GLY A 163 -35.28 -15.81 10.03
N THR A 164 -34.64 -16.52 9.10
CA THR A 164 -35.28 -17.56 8.28
C THR A 164 -35.15 -18.97 8.87
N GLY A 165 -35.30 -19.11 10.20
CA GLY A 165 -35.19 -20.39 10.92
C GLY A 165 -35.72 -21.59 10.13
N LYS A 166 -34.79 -22.40 9.63
CA LYS A 166 -35.01 -23.82 9.41
C LYS A 166 -34.20 -24.51 10.49
N GLU A 167 -34.91 -24.93 11.53
CA GLU A 167 -34.54 -26.11 12.33
C GLU A 167 -34.36 -27.32 11.42
#